data_AF-A0A2S9FCC9-F1
#
_entry.id   AF-A0A2S9FCC9-F1
#
_cell.length_a   1.000
_cell.length_b   1.000
_cell.length_c   1.000
_cell.angle_alpha   90.00
_cell.angle_beta   90.00
_cell.angle_gamma   90.00
#
_symmetry.space_group_name_H-M   'P 1'
#
loop_
_entity.id
_entity.type
_entity.pdbx_description
1 polymer ?
#
loop_
_entity_poly.entity_id
_entity_poly.type
_entity_poly.pdbx_seq_one_letter_code
_entity_poly.pdbx_strand_id
1 'polypeptide(L)'
;MSARLAPSLSTAAPYVLILSIAARLAWTYLVPNGANFVDLHVYVGGAAALDNPGTLYDYVYADQTPDFPLPFTYPPFAAVLFYPLHLLPFGVVAFAWQVGIIAALYGVVRLSQRLLPPSSVAGERRVAMLWTAVGIWTEPLRSTFDYGQVNVLLVLAALYAVYSTRWWLSGLLIGLAAGVKLTPAVAGLYFVGARRWAVVLCSAVVFGLTIGVSALVVGDQARLYFTELLGDAD
;
A
#
# COMPACT_ATOMS: atom_id res chain seq x y z
N MET A 1 -31.33 -5.56 -12.56
CA MET A 1 -31.72 -4.14 -12.51
C MET A 1 -30.46 -3.29 -12.39
N SER A 2 -30.16 -2.45 -13.39
CA SER A 2 -29.06 -1.49 -13.32
C SER A 2 -29.53 -0.29 -12.48
N ALA A 3 -29.03 -0.13 -11.25
CA ALA A 3 -29.38 0.99 -10.41
C ALA A 3 -28.68 2.25 -10.95
N ARG A 4 -29.41 3.13 -11.64
CA ARG A 4 -28.87 4.43 -12.07
C ARG A 4 -28.86 5.37 -10.87
N LEU A 5 -27.74 6.08 -10.66
CA LEU A 5 -27.70 7.16 -9.68
C LEU A 5 -28.75 8.22 -10.02
N ALA A 6 -29.35 8.83 -8.99
CA ALA A 6 -30.16 10.02 -9.16
C ALA A 6 -29.32 11.12 -9.85
N PRO A 7 -29.90 11.91 -10.80
CA PRO A 7 -29.16 12.92 -11.55
C PRO A 7 -28.44 13.95 -10.67
N SER A 8 -29.02 14.31 -9.53
CA SER A 8 -28.45 15.23 -8.53
C SER A 8 -27.18 14.67 -7.88
N LEU A 9 -27.22 13.41 -7.42
CA LEU A 9 -26.07 12.71 -6.82
C LEU A 9 -24.91 12.56 -7.81
N SER A 10 -25.25 12.29 -9.07
CA SER A 10 -24.27 12.18 -10.15
C SER A 10 -23.50 13.50 -10.33
N THR A 11 -24.19 14.63 -10.38
CA THR A 11 -23.55 15.95 -10.56
C THR A 11 -22.76 16.40 -9.32
N ALA A 12 -23.20 16.04 -8.12
CA ALA A 12 -22.52 16.37 -6.87
C ALA A 12 -21.23 15.57 -6.63
N ALA A 13 -21.07 14.40 -7.23
CA ALA A 13 -19.98 13.45 -6.97
C ALA A 13 -18.54 14.06 -6.95
N PRO A 14 -18.09 14.85 -7.94
CA PRO A 14 -16.75 15.45 -7.88
C PRO A 14 -16.59 16.43 -6.71
N TYR A 15 -17.63 17.22 -6.39
CA TYR A 15 -17.60 18.16 -5.28
C TYR A 15 -17.55 17.45 -3.93
N VAL A 16 -18.32 16.36 -3.78
CA VAL A 16 -18.28 15.53 -2.56
C VAL A 16 -16.90 14.91 -2.36
N LEU A 17 -16.26 14.42 -3.43
CA LEU A 17 -14.91 13.89 -3.35
C LEU A 17 -13.89 14.98 -2.99
N ILE A 18 -13.94 16.15 -3.65
CA ILE A 18 -13.05 17.28 -3.36
C ILE A 18 -13.20 17.71 -1.90
N LEU A 19 -14.43 17.84 -1.40
CA LEU A 19 -14.70 18.21 -0.01
C LEU A 19 -14.17 17.15 0.96
N SER A 20 -14.38 15.87 0.67
CA SER A 20 -13.87 14.77 1.51
C SER A 20 -12.34 14.75 1.57
N ILE A 21 -11.67 14.94 0.42
CA ILE A 21 -10.20 15.06 0.36
C ILE A 21 -9.72 16.29 1.14
N ALA A 22 -10.34 17.45 0.92
CA ALA A 22 -9.98 18.67 1.63
C ALA A 22 -10.15 18.53 3.14
N ALA A 23 -11.24 17.92 3.60
CA ALA A 23 -11.49 17.64 5.01
C ALA A 23 -10.47 16.65 5.59
N ARG A 24 -10.09 15.60 4.85
CA ARG A 24 -9.05 14.65 5.28
C ARG A 24 -7.68 15.30 5.39
N LEU A 25 -7.30 16.14 4.44
CA LEU A 25 -6.04 16.88 4.49
C LEU A 25 -6.05 17.95 5.60
N ALA A 26 -7.17 18.66 5.77
CA ALA A 26 -7.34 19.60 6.87
C ALA A 26 -7.24 18.91 8.24
N TRP A 27 -7.87 17.75 8.41
CA TRP A 27 -7.70 16.93 9.60
C TRP A 27 -6.23 16.59 9.84
N THR A 28 -5.56 16.07 8.82
CA THR A 28 -4.16 15.63 8.88
C THR A 28 -3.18 16.74 9.27
N TYR A 29 -3.37 17.95 8.74
CA TYR A 29 -2.36 19.03 8.86
C TYR A 29 -2.77 20.19 9.78
N LEU A 30 -4.05 20.35 10.11
CA LEU A 30 -4.55 21.47 10.92
C LEU A 30 -5.07 21.04 12.30
N VAL A 31 -5.40 19.76 12.49
CA VAL A 31 -5.84 19.24 13.79
C VAL A 31 -4.62 18.71 14.54
N PRO A 32 -4.40 19.09 15.82
CA PRO A 32 -3.36 18.51 16.65
C PRO A 32 -3.49 16.99 16.69
N ASN A 33 -2.39 16.28 16.42
CA ASN A 33 -2.36 14.81 16.33
C ASN A 33 -3.30 14.21 15.27
N GLY A 34 -3.65 14.98 14.23
CA GLY A 34 -4.51 14.53 13.13
C GLY A 34 -3.91 13.40 12.27
N ALA A 35 -2.58 13.29 12.26
CA ALA A 35 -1.83 12.13 11.81
C ALA A 35 -0.45 12.13 12.47
N ASN A 36 0.11 10.96 12.74
CA ASN A 36 1.45 10.80 13.30
C ASN A 36 2.43 10.13 12.32
N PHE A 37 1.91 9.58 11.21
CA PHE A 37 2.68 8.93 10.15
C PHE A 37 3.67 7.88 10.67
N VAL A 38 3.34 7.18 11.77
CA VAL A 38 4.26 6.26 12.44
C VAL A 38 4.82 5.19 11.50
N ASP A 39 3.96 4.58 10.69
CA ASP A 39 4.38 3.55 9.73
C ASP A 39 5.25 4.15 8.62
N LEU A 40 4.89 5.34 8.12
CA LEU A 40 5.70 6.01 7.08
C LEU A 40 7.08 6.42 7.61
N HIS A 41 7.20 6.84 8.87
CA HIS A 41 8.49 7.08 9.50
C HIS A 41 9.30 5.78 9.61
N VAL A 42 8.67 4.67 10.00
CA VAL A 42 9.34 3.36 10.01
C VAL A 42 9.85 2.98 8.61
N TYR A 43 9.07 3.23 7.55
CA TYR A 43 9.48 2.94 6.18
C TYR A 43 10.68 3.78 5.75
N VAL A 44 10.61 5.10 5.96
CA VAL A 44 11.62 6.04 5.48
C VAL A 44 12.88 6.00 6.35
N GLY A 45 12.73 5.97 7.67
CA GLY A 45 13.84 5.92 8.62
C GLY A 45 14.52 4.56 8.63
N GLY A 46 13.76 3.46 8.57
CA GLY A 46 14.34 2.12 8.39
C GLY A 46 15.11 2.01 7.08
N ALA A 47 14.61 2.61 5.99
CA ALA A 47 15.36 2.67 4.74
C ALA A 47 16.65 3.48 4.85
N ALA A 48 16.66 4.61 5.57
CA ALA A 48 17.87 5.39 5.83
C ALA A 48 18.94 4.61 6.60
N ALA A 49 18.55 3.61 7.40
CA ALA A 49 19.49 2.74 8.11
C ALA A 49 20.38 1.93 7.14
N LEU A 50 20.03 1.82 5.85
CA LEU A 50 20.89 1.21 4.83
C LEU A 50 22.20 1.97 4.58
N ASP A 51 22.30 3.24 5.01
CA ASP A 51 23.55 3.99 4.96
C ASP A 51 24.63 3.43 5.89
N ASN A 52 24.23 2.64 6.89
CA ASN A 52 25.12 1.98 7.84
C ASN A 52 24.93 0.45 7.72
N PRO A 53 25.87 -0.26 7.09
CA PRO A 53 25.74 -1.70 6.89
C PRO A 53 25.47 -2.45 8.20
N GLY A 54 24.45 -3.29 8.21
CA GLY A 54 24.12 -4.14 9.36
C GLY A 54 23.20 -3.51 10.41
N THR A 55 22.66 -2.30 10.21
CA THR A 55 21.80 -1.64 11.21
C THR A 55 20.31 -1.59 10.85
N LEU A 56 19.86 -2.26 9.78
CA LEU A 56 18.47 -2.16 9.30
C LEU A 56 17.46 -2.60 10.38
N TYR A 57 17.71 -3.75 11.02
CA TYR A 57 16.80 -4.31 12.02
C TYR A 57 17.07 -3.80 13.45
N ASP A 58 18.11 -2.98 13.64
CA ASP A 58 18.35 -2.24 14.88
C ASP A 58 17.62 -0.89 14.91
N TYR A 59 17.07 -0.47 13.76
CA TYR A 59 16.32 0.78 13.65
C TYR A 59 14.98 0.70 14.38
N VAL A 60 14.68 1.74 15.14
CA VAL A 60 13.42 1.89 15.87
C VAL A 60 12.93 3.33 15.83
N TYR A 61 11.64 3.52 15.57
CA TYR A 61 10.99 4.82 15.63
C TYR A 61 10.28 5.03 16.97
N ALA A 62 10.72 6.02 17.75
CA ALA A 62 10.18 6.27 19.10
C ALA A 62 9.55 7.68 19.27
N ASP A 63 9.71 8.59 18.30
CA ASP A 63 9.37 10.01 18.49
C ASP A 63 7.89 10.26 18.82
N GLN A 64 6.98 9.45 18.24
CA GLN A 64 5.54 9.55 18.45
C GLN A 64 4.98 8.44 19.36
N THR A 65 5.80 7.45 19.67
CA THR A 65 5.43 6.28 20.48
C THR A 65 6.58 5.93 21.45
N PRO A 66 6.98 6.84 22.35
CA PRO A 66 8.19 6.65 23.17
C PRO A 66 8.08 5.44 24.10
N ASP A 67 6.87 5.12 24.56
CA ASP A 67 6.62 3.94 25.42
C ASP A 67 6.56 2.62 24.62
N PHE A 68 6.35 2.70 23.30
CA PHE A 68 6.30 1.55 22.39
C PHE A 68 7.05 1.87 21.09
N PRO A 69 8.39 1.90 21.14
CA PRO A 69 9.22 2.16 19.97
C PRO A 69 8.92 1.13 18.87
N LEU A 70 8.72 1.60 17.63
CA LEU A 70 8.30 0.75 16.51
C LEU A 70 9.52 0.32 15.68
N PRO A 71 9.90 -0.97 15.69
CA PRO A 71 11.02 -1.47 14.90
C PRO A 71 10.64 -1.62 13.42
N PHE A 72 11.66 -1.71 12.56
CA PHE A 72 11.47 -2.10 11.17
C PHE A 72 11.20 -3.60 11.04
N THR A 73 9.95 -4.00 10.78
CA THR A 73 9.52 -5.41 10.72
C THR A 73 9.19 -5.89 9.30
N TYR A 74 9.61 -5.14 8.28
CA TYR A 74 9.28 -5.41 6.89
C TYR A 74 10.39 -6.23 6.19
N PRO A 75 10.08 -6.93 5.08
CA PRO A 75 11.11 -7.58 4.30
C PRO A 75 12.16 -6.56 3.84
N PRO A 76 13.45 -6.94 3.71
CA PRO A 76 14.50 -5.97 3.45
C PRO A 76 14.34 -5.25 2.10
N PHE A 77 13.64 -5.86 1.14
CA PHE A 77 13.32 -5.22 -0.13
C PHE A 77 12.47 -3.95 0.05
N ALA A 78 11.64 -3.88 1.09
CA ALA A 78 10.90 -2.66 1.43
C ALA A 78 11.85 -1.50 1.76
N ALA A 79 12.93 -1.75 2.49
CA ALA A 79 13.95 -0.74 2.80
C ALA A 79 14.64 -0.26 1.50
N VAL A 80 15.03 -1.19 0.63
CA VAL A 80 15.61 -0.87 -0.68
C VAL A 80 14.66 -0.02 -1.53
N LEU A 81 13.37 -0.38 -1.55
CA LEU A 81 12.35 0.33 -2.31
C LEU A 81 12.07 1.74 -1.77
N PHE A 82 12.04 1.90 -0.45
CA PHE A 82 11.76 3.18 0.20
C PHE A 82 12.99 4.06 0.40
N TYR A 83 14.20 3.53 0.16
CA TYR A 83 15.45 4.28 0.25
C TYR A 83 15.39 5.64 -0.47
N PRO A 84 14.95 5.78 -1.73
CA PRO A 84 14.94 7.10 -2.36
C PRO A 84 14.09 8.16 -1.65
N LEU A 85 13.12 7.76 -0.82
CA LEU A 85 12.24 8.67 -0.08
C LEU A 85 12.96 9.35 1.10
N HIS A 86 13.95 8.72 1.71
CA HIS A 86 14.67 9.31 2.86
C HIS A 86 15.52 10.52 2.46
N LEU A 87 15.85 10.65 1.18
CA LEU A 87 16.60 11.78 0.62
C LEU A 87 15.75 13.05 0.47
N LEU A 88 14.43 12.95 0.67
CA LEU A 88 13.49 14.06 0.51
C LEU A 88 13.03 14.59 1.87
N PRO A 89 12.66 15.88 1.97
CA PRO A 89 12.06 16.41 3.19
C PRO A 89 10.79 15.62 3.54
N PHE A 90 10.72 15.10 4.77
CA PHE A 90 9.65 14.20 5.19
C PHE A 90 8.24 14.77 4.97
N GLY A 91 8.04 16.08 5.19
CA GLY A 91 6.75 16.73 4.93
C GLY A 91 6.29 16.61 3.46
N VAL A 92 7.23 16.65 2.51
CA VAL A 92 6.94 16.45 1.07
C VAL A 92 6.56 14.99 0.82
N VAL A 93 7.31 14.05 1.41
CA VAL A 93 7.01 12.61 1.33
C VAL A 93 5.63 12.32 1.88
N ALA A 94 5.32 12.77 3.11
CA ALA A 94 4.04 12.57 3.78
C ALA A 94 2.87 13.12 2.96
N PHE A 95 3.00 14.33 2.40
CA PHE A 95 1.97 14.91 1.55
C PHE A 95 1.75 14.13 0.26
N ALA A 96 2.84 13.81 -0.46
CA ALA A 96 2.76 13.00 -1.67
C ALA A 96 2.18 11.60 -1.39
N TRP A 97 2.50 11.03 -0.22
CA TRP A 97 2.00 9.75 0.23
C TRP A 97 0.49 9.77 0.47
N GLN A 98 -0.04 10.80 1.14
CA GLN A 98 -1.48 10.98 1.32
C GLN A 98 -2.21 11.05 -0.02
N VAL A 99 -1.69 11.85 -0.97
CA VAL A 99 -2.23 11.93 -2.34
C VAL A 99 -2.17 10.57 -3.03
N GLY A 100 -1.07 9.84 -2.87
CA GLY A 100 -0.88 8.49 -3.38
C GLY A 100 -1.91 7.49 -2.85
N ILE A 101 -2.20 7.50 -1.54
CA ILE A 101 -3.23 6.65 -0.91
C ILE A 101 -4.62 6.99 -1.46
N ILE A 102 -4.96 8.27 -1.61
CA ILE A 102 -6.26 8.71 -2.18
C ILE A 102 -6.40 8.22 -3.63
N ALA A 103 -5.36 8.41 -4.44
CA ALA A 103 -5.34 7.95 -5.83
C ALA A 103 -5.44 6.42 -5.90
N ALA A 104 -4.76 5.72 -5.01
CA ALA A 104 -4.81 4.27 -4.93
C ALA A 104 -6.19 3.76 -4.52
N LEU A 105 -6.83 4.38 -3.54
CA LEU A 105 -8.20 4.07 -3.13
C LEU A 105 -9.18 4.29 -4.29
N TYR A 106 -9.07 5.40 -5.02
CA TYR A 106 -9.88 5.61 -6.21
C TYR A 106 -9.64 4.51 -7.25
N GLY A 107 -8.38 4.11 -7.48
CA GLY A 107 -8.02 3.00 -8.34
C GLY A 107 -8.65 1.68 -7.91
N VAL A 108 -8.61 1.37 -6.61
CA VAL A 108 -9.23 0.18 -6.01
C VAL A 108 -10.73 0.16 -6.30
N VAL A 109 -11.44 1.26 -6.03
CA VAL A 109 -12.88 1.38 -6.30
C VAL A 109 -13.17 1.19 -7.79
N ARG A 110 -12.37 1.81 -8.67
CA ARG A 110 -12.55 1.69 -10.14
C ARG A 110 -12.29 0.28 -10.66
N LEU A 111 -11.30 -0.42 -10.13
CA LEU A 111 -11.02 -1.81 -10.50
C LEU A 111 -12.11 -2.74 -9.98
N SER A 112 -12.56 -2.55 -8.75
CA SER A 112 -13.68 -3.31 -8.18
C SER A 112 -14.94 -3.18 -9.04
N GLN A 113 -15.28 -1.97 -9.50
CA GLN A 113 -16.39 -1.77 -10.45
C GLN A 113 -16.22 -2.54 -11.75
N ARG A 114 -15.00 -2.57 -12.31
CA ARG A 114 -14.69 -3.28 -13.56
C ARG A 114 -14.70 -4.79 -13.43
N LEU A 115 -14.55 -5.32 -12.22
CA LEU A 115 -14.66 -6.74 -11.93
C LEU A 115 -16.13 -7.18 -11.72
N LEU A 116 -17.06 -6.24 -11.56
CA LEU A 116 -18.49 -6.51 -11.48
C LEU A 116 -19.12 -6.66 -12.89
N PRO A 117 -20.26 -7.36 -13.03
CA PRO A 117 -20.93 -7.55 -14.32
C PRO A 117 -21.33 -6.23 -15.00
N PRO A 118 -21.25 -6.12 -16.35
CA PRO A 118 -21.48 -4.88 -17.10
C PRO A 118 -22.85 -4.21 -16.91
N SER A 119 -23.87 -4.99 -16.49
CA SER A 119 -25.22 -4.47 -16.27
C SER A 119 -25.36 -3.60 -15.02
N SER A 120 -24.31 -3.44 -14.21
CA SER A 120 -24.42 -2.90 -12.86
C SER A 120 -24.21 -1.38 -12.70
N VAL A 121 -23.60 -0.63 -13.63
CA VAL A 121 -23.16 0.75 -13.30
C VAL A 121 -23.21 1.78 -14.45
N ALA A 122 -24.36 2.41 -14.70
CA ALA A 122 -24.34 3.68 -15.46
C ALA A 122 -23.84 4.82 -14.56
N GLY A 123 -22.71 5.46 -14.93
CA GLY A 123 -22.06 6.53 -14.14
C GLY A 123 -20.83 6.10 -13.35
N GLU A 124 -20.15 5.02 -13.76
CA GLU A 124 -18.98 4.37 -13.09
C GLU A 124 -18.04 5.34 -12.38
N ARG A 125 -17.55 6.38 -13.08
CA ARG A 125 -16.57 7.31 -12.52
C ARG A 125 -17.13 8.14 -11.37
N ARG A 126 -18.38 8.58 -11.48
CA ARG A 126 -19.06 9.41 -10.46
C ARG A 126 -19.45 8.57 -9.26
N VAL A 127 -19.94 7.35 -9.48
CA VAL A 127 -20.15 6.35 -8.41
C VAL A 127 -18.84 6.07 -7.69
N ALA A 128 -17.72 5.93 -8.42
CA ALA A 128 -16.42 5.70 -7.81
C ALA A 128 -15.93 6.90 -7.00
N MET A 129 -16.18 8.12 -7.46
CA MET A 129 -15.87 9.34 -6.69
C MET A 129 -16.63 9.34 -5.36
N LEU A 130 -17.92 9.01 -5.36
CA LEU A 130 -18.72 8.91 -4.14
C LEU A 130 -18.21 7.82 -3.20
N TRP A 131 -17.94 6.62 -3.70
CA TRP A 131 -17.39 5.52 -2.89
C TRP A 131 -15.99 5.82 -2.36
N THR A 132 -15.17 6.54 -3.13
CA THR A 132 -13.85 7.00 -2.66
C THR A 132 -14.03 8.04 -1.56
N ALA A 133 -14.94 8.99 -1.74
CA ALA A 133 -15.23 10.03 -0.76
C ALA A 133 -15.69 9.45 0.58
N VAL A 134 -16.52 8.40 0.55
CA VAL A 134 -16.95 7.65 1.75
C VAL A 134 -15.80 6.79 2.29
N GLY A 135 -15.09 6.09 1.40
CA GLY A 135 -14.01 5.17 1.75
C GLY A 135 -12.91 5.81 2.58
N ILE A 136 -12.59 7.09 2.30
CA ILE A 136 -11.61 7.88 3.06
C ILE A 136 -11.87 7.86 4.58
N TRP A 137 -13.14 7.77 4.99
CA TRP A 137 -13.55 7.87 6.40
C TRP A 137 -13.85 6.52 7.05
N THR A 138 -13.77 5.42 6.30
CA THR A 138 -13.92 4.08 6.89
C THR A 138 -12.73 3.78 7.79
N GLU A 139 -12.96 3.06 8.89
CA GLU A 139 -11.93 2.77 9.90
C GLU A 139 -10.58 2.30 9.31
N PRO A 140 -10.52 1.28 8.43
CA PRO A 140 -9.23 0.79 7.94
C PRO A 140 -8.49 1.83 7.07
N LEU A 141 -9.21 2.70 6.38
CA LEU A 141 -8.63 3.75 5.55
C LEU A 141 -8.23 4.96 6.39
N ARG A 142 -9.02 5.33 7.40
CA ARG A 142 -8.66 6.37 8.37
C ARG A 142 -7.34 6.03 9.05
N SER A 143 -7.22 4.82 9.60
CA SER A 143 -5.98 4.32 10.21
C SER A 143 -4.83 4.27 9.21
N THR A 144 -5.09 3.90 7.95
CA THR A 144 -4.09 3.98 6.87
C THR A 144 -3.59 5.41 6.64
N PHE A 145 -4.47 6.40 6.62
CA PHE A 145 -4.08 7.81 6.46
C PHE A 145 -3.32 8.34 7.69
N ASP A 146 -3.75 7.99 8.90
CA ASP A 146 -3.17 8.49 10.14
C ASP A 146 -1.73 7.96 10.33
N TYR A 147 -1.49 6.68 10.00
CA TYR A 147 -0.17 6.04 10.13
C TYR A 147 0.68 6.14 8.86
N GLY A 148 0.08 6.43 7.71
CA GLY A 148 0.78 6.44 6.42
C GLY A 148 1.07 5.05 5.86
N GLN A 149 0.14 4.10 6.02
CA GLN A 149 0.37 2.71 5.62
C GLN A 149 0.43 2.51 4.09
N VAL A 150 1.28 1.59 3.63
CA VAL A 150 1.38 1.20 2.21
C VAL A 150 0.22 0.31 1.74
N ASN A 151 -0.61 -0.20 2.65
CA ASN A 151 -1.55 -1.30 2.41
C ASN A 151 -2.49 -1.06 1.21
N VAL A 152 -2.99 0.16 1.01
CA VAL A 152 -3.92 0.47 -0.09
C VAL A 152 -3.23 0.37 -1.46
N LEU A 153 -1.95 0.73 -1.56
CA LEU A 153 -1.15 0.56 -2.77
C LEU A 153 -0.96 -0.94 -3.09
N LEU A 154 -0.74 -1.76 -2.05
CA LEU A 154 -0.59 -3.21 -2.22
C LEU A 154 -1.92 -3.86 -2.64
N VAL A 155 -3.04 -3.43 -2.06
CA VAL A 155 -4.38 -3.88 -2.48
C VAL A 155 -4.66 -3.47 -3.93
N LEU A 156 -4.30 -2.25 -4.33
CA LEU A 156 -4.42 -1.81 -5.72
C LEU A 156 -3.61 -2.71 -6.65
N ALA A 157 -2.35 -2.99 -6.32
CA ALA A 157 -1.49 -3.87 -7.11
C ALA A 157 -2.09 -5.28 -7.23
N ALA A 158 -2.60 -5.84 -6.13
CA ALA A 158 -3.23 -7.16 -6.13
C ALA A 158 -4.53 -7.19 -6.97
N LEU A 159 -5.41 -6.20 -6.82
CA LEU A 159 -6.63 -6.11 -7.63
C LEU A 159 -6.31 -5.92 -9.11
N TYR A 160 -5.29 -5.13 -9.43
CA TYR A 160 -4.86 -4.96 -10.81
C TYR A 160 -4.26 -6.26 -11.37
N ALA A 161 -3.51 -7.01 -10.56
CA ALA A 161 -3.02 -8.33 -10.95
C ALA A 161 -4.17 -9.29 -11.27
N VAL A 162 -5.25 -9.27 -10.48
CA VAL A 162 -6.46 -10.08 -10.71
C VAL A 162 -7.17 -9.62 -12.00
N TYR A 163 -7.33 -8.31 -12.19
CA TYR A 163 -7.96 -7.71 -13.36
C TYR A 163 -7.17 -7.98 -14.66
N SER A 164 -5.84 -8.03 -14.58
CA SER A 164 -4.98 -8.20 -15.73
C SER A 164 -5.04 -9.63 -16.31
N THR A 165 -5.18 -9.71 -17.62
CA THR A 165 -5.03 -10.96 -18.39
C THR A 165 -3.56 -11.30 -18.69
N ARG A 166 -2.65 -10.33 -18.54
CA ARG A 166 -1.22 -10.50 -18.81
C ARG A 166 -0.56 -11.19 -17.63
N TRP A 167 -0.18 -12.45 -17.81
CA TRP A 167 0.37 -13.28 -16.74
C TRP A 167 1.62 -12.68 -16.07
N TRP A 168 2.54 -12.12 -16.87
CA TRP A 168 3.80 -11.55 -16.38
C TRP A 168 3.57 -10.30 -15.53
N LEU A 169 2.56 -9.48 -15.89
CA LEU A 169 2.24 -8.27 -15.14
C LEU A 169 1.55 -8.62 -13.82
N SER A 170 0.63 -9.58 -13.84
CA SER A 170 0.03 -10.12 -12.61
C SER A 170 1.11 -10.71 -11.70
N GLY A 171 2.05 -11.49 -12.26
CA GLY A 171 3.15 -12.08 -11.52
C GLY A 171 4.08 -11.04 -10.90
N LEU A 172 4.49 -10.04 -11.69
CA LEU A 172 5.29 -8.92 -11.25
C LEU A 172 4.66 -8.18 -10.08
N LEU A 173 3.38 -7.82 -10.19
CA LEU A 173 2.68 -7.06 -9.15
C LEU A 173 2.57 -7.84 -7.84
N ILE A 174 2.21 -9.13 -7.90
CA ILE A 174 2.10 -9.96 -6.69
C ILE A 174 3.47 -10.24 -6.08
N GLY A 175 4.48 -10.57 -6.89
CA GLY A 175 5.84 -10.83 -6.40
C GLY A 175 6.49 -9.61 -5.75
N LEU A 176 6.36 -8.42 -6.37
CA LEU A 176 6.86 -7.17 -5.79
C LEU A 176 6.08 -6.79 -4.53
N ALA A 177 4.74 -6.93 -4.53
CA ALA A 177 3.93 -6.63 -3.36
C ALA A 177 4.30 -7.53 -2.17
N ALA A 178 4.53 -8.83 -2.42
CA ALA A 178 5.02 -9.77 -1.41
C ALA A 178 6.42 -9.41 -0.89
N GLY A 179 7.29 -8.89 -1.76
CA GLY A 179 8.60 -8.37 -1.38
C GLY A 179 8.54 -7.11 -0.51
N VAL A 180 7.49 -6.29 -0.62
CA VAL A 180 7.31 -5.10 0.23
C VAL A 180 6.67 -5.45 1.57
N LYS A 181 5.73 -6.38 1.58
CA LYS A 181 5.05 -6.88 2.78
C LYS A 181 4.55 -8.28 2.48
N LEU A 182 4.61 -9.22 3.41
CA LEU A 182 4.26 -10.61 3.08
C LEU A 182 2.76 -10.84 2.88
N THR A 183 1.89 -10.01 3.45
CA THR A 183 0.42 -10.17 3.40
C THR A 183 -0.15 -10.39 1.99
N PRO A 184 0.24 -9.65 0.93
CA PRO A 184 -0.25 -9.86 -0.42
C PRO A 184 0.20 -11.17 -1.07
N ALA A 185 1.15 -11.92 -0.49
CA ALA A 185 1.52 -13.26 -1.00
C ALA A 185 0.31 -14.21 -1.01
N VAL A 186 -0.65 -14.02 -0.10
CA VAL A 186 -1.92 -14.76 -0.06
C VAL A 186 -2.73 -14.58 -1.34
N ALA A 187 -2.64 -13.42 -2.02
CA ALA A 187 -3.29 -13.23 -3.32
C ALA A 187 -2.70 -14.14 -4.41
N GLY A 188 -1.49 -14.70 -4.23
CA GLY A 188 -0.96 -15.78 -5.04
C GLY A 188 -1.85 -17.04 -5.03
N LEU A 189 -2.49 -17.35 -3.89
CA LEU A 189 -3.40 -18.50 -3.75
C LEU A 189 -4.64 -18.38 -4.64
N TYR A 190 -5.13 -17.15 -4.87
CA TYR A 190 -6.19 -16.91 -5.85
C TYR A 190 -5.79 -17.43 -7.23
N PHE A 191 -4.56 -17.16 -7.68
CA PHE A 191 -4.08 -17.62 -8.99
C PHE A 191 -3.82 -19.12 -9.04
N VAL A 192 -3.48 -19.74 -7.92
CA VAL A 192 -3.42 -21.21 -7.79
C VAL A 192 -4.83 -21.79 -7.99
N GLY A 193 -5.83 -21.29 -7.27
CA GLY A 193 -7.22 -21.74 -7.40
C GLY A 193 -7.80 -21.48 -8.81
N ALA A 194 -7.45 -20.34 -9.41
CA ALA A 194 -7.79 -20.01 -10.79
C ALA A 194 -6.96 -20.77 -11.85
N ARG A 195 -6.06 -21.67 -11.44
CA ARG A 195 -5.15 -22.47 -12.29
C ARG A 195 -4.30 -21.62 -13.24
N ARG A 196 -3.99 -20.37 -12.87
CA ARG A 196 -3.12 -19.44 -13.62
C ARG A 196 -1.66 -19.66 -13.24
N TRP A 197 -1.13 -20.86 -13.50
CA TRP A 197 0.21 -21.27 -13.07
C TRP A 197 1.35 -20.37 -13.56
N ALA A 198 1.25 -19.82 -14.76
CA ALA A 198 2.23 -18.85 -15.26
C ALA A 198 2.33 -17.60 -14.37
N VAL A 199 1.21 -17.14 -13.79
CA VAL A 199 1.22 -16.04 -12.82
C VAL A 199 1.90 -16.49 -11.54
N VAL A 200 1.53 -17.65 -11.01
CA VAL A 200 2.10 -18.19 -9.75
C VAL A 200 3.63 -18.32 -9.85
N LEU A 201 4.12 -18.93 -10.92
CA LEU A 201 5.56 -19.09 -11.15
C LEU A 201 6.26 -17.74 -11.34
N CYS A 202 5.66 -16.83 -12.10
CA CYS A 202 6.21 -15.49 -12.28
C CYS A 202 6.27 -14.72 -10.94
N SER A 203 5.21 -14.77 -10.12
CA SER A 203 5.20 -14.17 -8.79
C SER A 203 6.30 -14.73 -7.90
N ALA A 204 6.48 -16.06 -7.91
CA ALA A 204 7.52 -16.72 -7.12
C ALA A 204 8.93 -16.29 -7.56
N VAL A 205 9.17 -16.22 -8.88
CA VAL A 205 10.44 -15.72 -9.42
C VAL A 205 10.68 -14.26 -9.04
N VAL A 206 9.69 -13.38 -9.23
CA VAL A 206 9.83 -11.97 -8.88
C VAL A 206 10.06 -11.79 -7.39
N PHE A 207 9.32 -12.50 -6.54
CA PHE A 207 9.55 -12.49 -5.10
C PHE A 207 10.97 -12.98 -4.77
N GLY A 208 11.42 -14.09 -5.35
CA GLY A 208 12.80 -14.57 -5.20
C GLY A 208 13.84 -13.53 -5.64
N LEU A 209 13.57 -12.76 -6.70
CA LEU A 209 14.43 -11.65 -7.12
C LEU A 209 14.45 -10.51 -6.09
N THR A 210 13.32 -10.20 -5.43
CA THR A 210 13.32 -9.21 -4.33
C THR A 210 14.21 -9.67 -3.16
N ILE A 211 14.24 -10.97 -2.86
CA ILE A 211 15.14 -11.57 -1.86
C ILE A 211 16.59 -11.46 -2.34
N GLY A 212 16.87 -11.80 -3.59
CA GLY A 212 18.21 -11.70 -4.17
C GLY A 212 18.76 -10.27 -4.14
N VAL A 213 17.95 -9.28 -4.53
CA VAL A 213 18.31 -7.85 -4.43
C VAL A 213 18.55 -7.46 -2.98
N SER A 214 17.69 -7.91 -2.06
CA SER A 214 17.87 -7.68 -0.62
C SER A 214 19.19 -8.24 -0.10
N ALA A 215 19.55 -9.46 -0.48
CA ALA A 215 20.83 -10.07 -0.08
C ALA A 215 22.05 -9.32 -0.62
N LEU A 216 21.94 -8.77 -1.84
CA LEU A 216 23.03 -7.98 -2.44
C LEU A 216 23.21 -6.61 -1.78
N VAL A 217 22.12 -5.95 -1.36
CA VAL A 217 22.15 -4.60 -0.80
C VAL A 217 22.33 -4.60 0.72
N VAL A 218 21.61 -5.50 1.41
CA VAL A 218 21.48 -5.53 2.88
C VAL A 218 22.38 -6.61 3.49
N GLY A 219 22.94 -7.52 2.69
CA GLY A 219 23.87 -8.55 3.15
C GLY A 219 23.23 -9.56 4.11
N ASP A 220 23.95 -9.90 5.18
CA ASP A 220 23.55 -10.92 6.16
C ASP A 220 22.22 -10.60 6.87
N GLN A 221 21.81 -9.33 6.93
CA GLN A 221 20.52 -8.96 7.50
C GLN A 221 19.33 -9.42 6.65
N ALA A 222 19.52 -9.65 5.34
CA ALA A 222 18.50 -10.34 4.54
C ALA A 222 18.29 -11.78 5.02
N ARG A 223 19.34 -12.48 5.42
CA ARG A 223 19.25 -13.82 6.00
C ARG A 223 18.54 -13.78 7.36
N LEU A 224 18.97 -12.88 8.25
CA LEU A 224 18.35 -12.67 9.57
C LEU A 224 16.83 -12.54 9.47
N TYR A 225 16.34 -11.71 8.54
CA TYR A 225 14.91 -11.56 8.31
C TYR A 225 14.22 -12.89 7.98
N PHE A 226 14.70 -13.61 6.96
CA PHE A 226 14.03 -14.82 6.48
C PHE A 226 14.22 -16.05 7.37
N THR A 227 15.20 -16.05 8.28
CA THR A 227 15.48 -17.20 9.16
C THR A 227 15.06 -17.02 10.61
N GLU A 228 15.11 -15.80 11.14
CA GLU A 228 14.91 -15.54 12.58
C GLU A 228 13.71 -14.63 12.82
N LEU A 229 13.59 -13.52 12.08
CA LEU A 229 12.48 -12.56 12.28
C LEU A 229 11.17 -12.99 11.60
N LEU A 230 11.23 -13.89 10.61
CA LEU A 230 10.08 -14.37 9.87
C LEU A 230 9.22 -15.30 10.74
N GLY A 231 8.25 -14.74 11.46
CA GLY A 231 7.33 -15.48 12.31
C GLY A 231 7.60 -15.32 13.82
N ASP A 232 8.64 -14.58 14.19
CA ASP A 232 8.82 -14.05 15.54
C ASP A 232 7.90 -12.83 15.68
N ALA A 233 6.83 -13.00 16.47
CA ALA A 233 5.86 -11.96 16.79
C ALA A 233 5.87 -11.68 18.30
N ASP A 234 7.08 -11.65 18.87
CA ASP A 234 7.34 -11.27 20.26
C ASP A 234 7.42 -9.74 20.41
#